data_AF-A0A383BLW3-F1
#
_entry.id   AF-A0A383BLW3-F1
#
_cell.length_a   1.000
_cell.length_b   1.000
_cell.length_c   1.000
_cell.angle_alpha   90.00
_cell.angle_beta   90.00
_cell.angle_gamma   90.00
#
_symmetry.space_group_name_H-M   'P 1'
#
loop_
_entity.id
_entity.type
_entity.pdbx_description
1 polymer ?
#
loop_
_entity_poly.entity_id
_entity_poly.type
_entity_poly.pdbx_seq_one_letter_code
_entity_poly.pdbx_strand_id
1 'polypeptide(L)' 'VATEVTDQEPVLVLNDKKYIINDLSDEAKACILQLQNVQTQMNQTSASFEQLQMAYTGFNSKLIGLVEEPETETVN' A
#
# COMPACT_ATOMS: atom_id res chain seq x y z
N VAL A 1 -27.36 6.54 -21.97
CA VAL A 1 -27.45 5.10 -21.66
C VAL A 1 -27.56 5.01 -20.15
N ALA A 2 -28.65 4.43 -19.63
CA ALA A 2 -28.89 4.34 -18.21
C ALA A 2 -27.84 3.41 -17.58
N THR A 3 -27.09 3.91 -16.61
CA THR A 3 -26.28 3.09 -15.71
C THR A 3 -27.26 2.26 -14.88
N GLU A 4 -27.45 1.01 -15.26
CA GLU A 4 -28.12 0.00 -14.45
C GLU A 4 -27.27 -0.19 -13.19
N VAL A 5 -27.66 0.49 -12.11
CA VAL A 5 -27.15 0.20 -10.78
C VAL A 5 -27.77 -1.14 -10.42
N THR A 6 -27.02 -2.22 -10.61
CA THR A 6 -27.44 -3.53 -10.11
C THR A 6 -27.47 -3.44 -8.59
N ASP A 7 -28.66 -3.39 -8.00
CA ASP A 7 -28.95 -3.45 -6.55
C ASP A 7 -28.56 -4.81 -5.97
N GLN A 8 -27.27 -5.17 -6.06
CA GLN A 8 -26.77 -6.35 -5.39
C GLN A 8 -26.21 -5.94 -4.03
N GLU A 9 -26.79 -6.52 -2.99
CA GLU A 9 -26.33 -6.29 -1.63
C GLU A 9 -24.86 -6.71 -1.48
N PRO A 10 -24.06 -5.95 -0.73
CA PRO A 10 -22.64 -6.24 -0.55
C PRO A 10 -22.44 -7.61 0.12
N VAL A 11 -21.58 -8.45 -0.46
CA VAL A 11 -21.31 -9.81 0.02
C VAL A 11 -19.90 -9.92 0.60
N LEU A 12 -19.79 -10.48 1.80
CA LEU A 12 -18.52 -10.92 2.40
C LEU A 12 -18.30 -12.40 2.08
N VAL A 13 -17.11 -12.74 1.57
CA VAL A 13 -16.65 -14.13 1.47
C VAL A 13 -15.66 -14.39 2.60
N LEU A 14 -15.99 -15.33 3.49
CA LEU A 14 -15.15 -15.69 4.65
C LEU A 14 -15.21 -17.20 4.87
N ASN A 15 -14.05 -17.86 4.92
CA ASN A 15 -13.93 -19.32 5.11
C ASN A 15 -14.83 -20.13 4.17
N ASP A 16 -14.75 -19.83 2.86
CA ASP A 16 -15.55 -20.45 1.79
C ASP A 16 -17.07 -20.27 1.91
N LYS A 17 -17.54 -19.39 2.81
CA LYS A 17 -18.95 -19.04 2.97
C LYS A 17 -19.20 -17.61 2.49
N LYS A 18 -20.39 -17.39 1.94
CA LYS A 18 -20.88 -16.08 1.52
C LYS A 18 -21.88 -15.55 2.55
N TYR A 19 -21.71 -14.30 2.95
CA TYR A 19 -22.58 -13.58 3.88
C TYR A 19 -23.05 -12.29 3.22
N ILE A 20 -24.34 -11.98 3.31
CA ILE A 20 -24.84 -10.66 2.97
C ILE A 20 -24.42 -9.70 4.09
N ILE A 21 -23.65 -8.66 3.77
CA ILE A 21 -23.10 -7.75 4.80
C ILE A 21 -24.22 -7.02 5.53
N ASN A 22 -25.31 -6.68 4.83
CA ASN A 22 -26.47 -6.01 5.43
C ASN A 22 -27.15 -6.84 6.53
N ASP A 23 -27.09 -8.17 6.43
CA ASP A 23 -27.66 -9.11 7.39
C ASP A 23 -26.77 -9.39 8.61
N LEU A 24 -25.54 -8.87 8.61
CA LEU A 24 -24.62 -9.01 9.74
C LEU A 24 -24.97 -8.06 10.89
N SER A 25 -24.55 -8.43 12.11
CA SER A 25 -24.67 -7.54 13.27
C SER A 25 -23.85 -6.27 13.09
N ASP A 26 -24.20 -5.22 13.84
CA ASP A 26 -23.47 -3.94 13.80
C ASP A 26 -22.01 -4.11 14.23
N GLU A 27 -21.73 -4.98 15.19
CA GLU A 27 -20.37 -5.30 15.62
C GLU A 27 -19.58 -5.99 14.50
N ALA A 28 -20.20 -6.89 13.74
CA ALA A 28 -19.56 -7.56 12.61
C ALA A 28 -19.29 -6.57 11.45
N LYS A 29 -20.23 -5.66 11.15
CA LYS A 29 -20.03 -4.57 10.19
C LYS A 29 -18.91 -3.63 10.61
N ALA A 30 -18.84 -3.28 11.90
CA ALA A 30 -17.75 -2.49 12.45
C ALA A 30 -16.40 -3.20 12.30
N CYS A 31 -16.36 -4.51 12.53
CA CYS A 31 -15.14 -5.31 12.33
C CYS A 31 -14.67 -5.27 10.86
N ILE A 32 -15.58 -5.44 9.90
CA ILE A 32 -15.27 -5.34 8.46
C ILE A 32 -14.68 -3.97 8.11
N LEU A 33 -15.29 -2.88 8.61
CA LEU A 33 -14.78 -1.53 8.41
C LEU A 33 -13.36 -1.37 8.96
N GLN A 34 -13.10 -1.88 10.18
CA GLN A 34 -11.76 -1.81 10.75
C GLN A 34 -10.74 -2.63 9.95
N LEU A 35 -11.12 -3.80 9.43
CA LEU A 35 -10.25 -4.59 8.56
C LEU A 35 -9.87 -3.84 7.28
N GLN A 36 -10.83 -3.16 6.64
CA GLN A 36 -10.57 -2.33 5.45
C GLN A 36 -9.63 -1.14 5.78
N ASN A 37 -9.83 -0.50 6.93
CA ASN A 37 -8.98 0.58 7.40
C ASN A 37 -7.54 0.11 7.66
N VAL A 38 -7.37 -1.05 8.30
CA VAL A 38 -6.06 -1.64 8.56
C VAL A 38 -5.37 -2.00 7.25
N GLN A 39 -6.07 -2.64 6.30
CA GLN A 39 -5.52 -2.95 4.99
C GLN A 39 -5.03 -1.70 4.24
N THR A 40 -5.79 -0.60 4.32
CA THR A 40 -5.39 0.68 3.72
C THR A 40 -4.11 1.23 4.35
N GLN A 41 -4.00 1.19 5.68
CA GLN A 41 -2.80 1.61 6.41
C GLN A 41 -1.58 0.73 6.08
N MET A 42 -1.77 -0.59 5.97
CA MET A 42 -0.70 -1.50 5.56
C MET A 42 -0.16 -1.16 4.17
N ASN A 43 -1.03 -0.85 3.21
CA ASN A 43 -0.64 -0.49 1.86
C ASN A 43 0.15 0.84 1.84
N GLN A 44 -0.30 1.85 2.57
CA GLN A 44 0.40 3.14 2.71
C GLN A 44 1.78 2.98 3.35
N THR A 45 1.88 2.14 4.38
CA THR A 45 3.14 1.85 5.07
C THR A 45 4.12 1.14 4.14
N SER A 46 3.62 0.19 3.35
CA SER A 46 4.44 -0.54 2.37
C SER A 46 4.99 0.41 1.29
N ALA A 47 4.14 1.28 0.73
CA ALA A 47 4.57 2.28 -0.24
C ALA A 47 5.62 3.26 0.35
N SER A 48 5.44 3.67 1.60
CA SER A 48 6.42 4.51 2.30
C SER A 48 7.76 3.80 2.49
N PHE A 49 7.73 2.52 2.84
CA PHE A 49 8.93 1.70 2.96
C PHE A 49 9.67 1.57 1.62
N GLU A 50 8.96 1.30 0.52
CA GLU A 50 9.53 1.24 -0.83
C GLU A 50 10.22 2.56 -1.21
N GLN A 51 9.57 3.69 -0.93
CA GLN A 51 10.16 5.02 -1.17
C GLN A 51 11.45 5.22 -0.36
N LEU A 52 11.44 4.88 0.93
CA LEU A 52 12.61 4.99 1.79
C LEU A 52 13.75 4.08 1.33
N GLN A 53 13.43 2.87 0.88
CA GLN A 53 14.41 1.93 0.35
C GLN A 53 15.09 2.48 -0.92
N MET A 54 14.31 3.03 -1.85
CA MET A 54 14.87 3.68 -3.05
C MET A 54 15.74 4.88 -2.70
N ALA A 55 15.30 5.72 -1.75
CA ALA A 55 16.08 6.87 -1.29
C ALA A 55 17.41 6.44 -0.67
N TYR A 56 17.38 5.43 0.21
CA TYR A 56 18.59 4.86 0.82
C TYR A 56 19.58 4.36 -0.24
N THR A 57 19.10 3.56 -1.20
CA THR A 57 19.94 3.06 -2.29
C THR A 57 20.52 4.21 -3.13
N GLY A 58 19.71 5.22 -3.47
CA GLY A 58 20.16 6.39 -4.23
C GLY A 58 21.24 7.19 -3.49
N PHE A 59 21.06 7.44 -2.19
CA PHE A 59 22.07 8.11 -1.37
C PHE A 59 23.35 7.28 -1.24
N ASN A 60 23.24 5.96 -1.09
CA ASN A 60 24.39 5.08 -1.05
C ASN A 60 25.19 5.11 -2.36
N SER A 61 24.51 5.01 -3.51
CA SER A 61 25.16 5.14 -4.83
C SER A 61 25.84 6.50 -5.01
N LYS A 62 25.20 7.59 -4.54
CA LYS A 62 25.82 8.93 -4.56
C LYS A 62 27.06 8.99 -3.68
N LEU A 63 27.01 8.42 -2.48
CA LEU A 63 28.16 8.38 -1.58
C LEU A 63 29.33 7.64 -2.20
N ILE A 64 29.08 6.47 -2.82
CA ILE A 64 30.10 5.70 -3.56
C ILE A 64 30.76 6.60 -4.62
N GLY A 65 29.98 7.27 -5.46
CA GLY A 65 30.53 8.18 -6.47
C GLY A 65 31.42 9.28 -5.88
N LEU A 66 31.03 9.87 -4.74
CA LEU A 66 31.80 10.94 -4.09
C LEU A 66 33.10 10.47 -3.44
N VAL A 67 33.20 9.21 -3.00
CA VAL A 67 34.40 8.69 -2.34
C VAL A 67 35.31 7.91 -3.29
N GLU A 68 34.78 7.45 -4.41
CA GLU A 68 35.51 6.69 -5.44
C GLU A 68 35.86 7.53 -6.68
N GLU A 69 35.35 8.77 -6.82
CA GLU A 69 35.85 9.70 -7.84
C GLU A 69 37.36 9.90 -7.62
N PRO A 70 38.23 9.45 -8.56
CA PRO A 70 39.63 9.80 -8.48
C PRO A 70 39.69 11.32 -8.61
N GLU A 71 40.46 11.99 -7.74
CA GLU A 71 40.81 13.38 -7.97
C GLU A 71 41.33 13.46 -9.40
N THR A 72 40.53 14.02 -10.31
CA THR A 72 41.02 14.36 -11.63
C THR A 72 42.05 15.43 -11.36
N GLU A 73 43.31 15.00 -11.33
CA GLU A 73 44.48 15.87 -11.30
C GLU A 73 44.19 16.99 -12.29
N THR A 74 43.99 18.21 -11.77
CA THR A 74 44.19 19.40 -12.57
C THR A 74 45.67 19.42 -12.94
N VAL A 75 46.01 18.74 -14.04
CA VAL A 75 47.32 18.85 -14.66
C VAL A 75 47.36 20.22 -15.34
N ASN A 76 47.94 21.18 -14.60
CA ASN A 76 48.48 22.49 -15.00
C ASN A 76 47.62 23.44 -15.85
#